data_AF-A0A388PU83-F1
#
_entry.id   AF-A0A388PU83-F1
#
_cell.length_a   1.000
_cell.length_b   1.000
_cell.length_c   1.000
_cell.angle_alpha   90.00
_cell.angle_beta   90.00
_cell.angle_gamma   90.00
#
_symmetry.space_group_name_H-M   'P 1'
#
loop_
_entity.id
_entity.type
_entity.pdbx_description
1 polymer ?
#
loop_
_entity_poly.entity_id
_entity_poly.type
_entity_poly.pdbx_seq_one_letter_code
_entity_poly.pdbx_strand_id
1 'polypeptide(L)'
;MKYLFFLTFILSFSGFAEQKLNPATGKFETVRPGSQLKYNPMQDEWKYAPPNSQLQYNPLTDKFDMAPKDYINKYNAIEGQWEKTHPDAKLKMNPSTGDFQYVPPGSKLEYNPFSSEFEYAQ
;
A
#
# COMPACT_ATOMS: atom_id res chain seq x y z
N MET A 1 -33.18 7.63 35.20
CA MET A 1 -32.63 6.69 34.21
C MET A 1 -31.59 7.43 33.39
N LYS A 2 -30.33 7.01 33.53
CA LYS A 2 -29.11 7.69 33.08
C LYS A 2 -28.78 7.17 31.67
N TYR A 3 -29.03 7.95 30.62
CA TYR A 3 -28.55 7.58 29.28
C TYR A 3 -27.23 8.32 29.03
N LEU A 4 -26.12 7.64 29.34
CA LEU A 4 -24.78 8.06 28.95
C LEU A 4 -24.59 7.67 27.48
N PHE A 5 -24.82 8.61 26.57
CA PHE A 5 -24.46 8.45 25.16
C PHE A 5 -22.92 8.51 25.06
N PHE A 6 -22.28 7.36 24.86
CA PHE A 6 -20.89 7.28 24.44
C PHE A 6 -20.85 7.64 22.95
N LEU A 7 -20.60 8.91 22.64
CA LEU A 7 -20.25 9.33 21.28
C LEU A 7 -18.81 8.88 21.02
N THR A 8 -18.63 7.67 20.53
CA THR A 8 -17.34 7.23 19.99
C THR A 8 -17.07 8.05 18.73
N PHE A 9 -16.25 9.08 18.89
CA PHE A 9 -15.67 9.83 17.79
C PHE A 9 -14.71 8.87 17.07
N ILE A 10 -15.21 8.13 16.07
CA ILE A 10 -14.34 7.43 15.13
C ILE A 10 -13.65 8.54 14.36
N LEU A 11 -12.44 8.92 14.82
CA LEU A 11 -11.51 9.69 14.01
C LEU A 11 -11.20 8.84 12.78
N SER A 12 -11.96 9.07 11.71
CA SER A 12 -11.58 8.67 10.37
C SER A 12 -10.25 9.37 10.10
N PHE A 13 -9.14 8.69 10.35
CA PHE A 13 -7.80 9.17 10.01
C PHE A 13 -7.83 9.46 8.51
N SER A 14 -7.86 10.75 8.18
CA SER A 14 -7.88 11.22 6.81
C SER A 14 -6.60 10.74 6.12
N GLY A 15 -6.75 9.79 5.19
CA GLY A 15 -5.68 9.17 4.41
C GLY A 15 -5.02 10.16 3.45
N PHE A 16 -3.96 10.80 3.93
CA PHE A 16 -2.94 11.45 3.12
C PHE A 16 -1.73 10.53 3.09
N ALA A 17 -1.03 10.41 1.97
CA ALA A 17 0.22 9.66 1.94
C ALA A 17 1.29 10.37 2.79
N GLU A 18 2.26 9.59 3.22
CA GLU A 18 3.47 10.06 3.87
C GLU A 18 4.63 9.87 2.90
N GLN A 19 5.59 10.81 2.89
CA GLN A 19 6.86 10.63 2.22
C GLN A 19 7.86 10.09 3.23
N LYS A 20 8.39 8.89 3.01
CA LYS A 20 9.37 8.27 3.92
C LYS A 20 10.64 7.87 3.20
N LEU A 21 11.79 8.23 3.79
CA LEU A 21 13.09 7.76 3.34
C LEU A 21 13.25 6.28 3.69
N ASN A 22 13.43 5.44 2.69
CA ASN A 22 13.91 4.08 2.89
C ASN A 22 15.46 4.11 2.98
N PRO A 23 16.05 3.89 4.16
CA PRO A 23 17.51 4.00 4.34
C PRO A 23 18.29 2.91 3.59
N ALA A 24 17.66 1.79 3.25
CA ALA A 24 18.32 0.73 2.49
C ALA A 24 18.51 1.11 1.02
N THR A 25 17.61 1.93 0.46
CA THR A 25 17.65 2.34 -0.95
C THR A 25 18.06 3.79 -1.14
N GLY A 26 18.00 4.62 -0.08
CA GLY A 26 18.24 6.06 -0.13
C GLY A 26 17.11 6.85 -0.82
N LYS A 27 15.96 6.22 -1.09
CA LYS A 27 14.84 6.83 -1.83
C LYS A 27 13.70 7.25 -0.90
N PHE A 28 13.02 8.33 -1.25
CA PHE A 28 11.74 8.69 -0.65
C PHE A 28 10.62 7.93 -1.35
N GLU A 29 9.78 7.27 -0.56
CA GLU A 29 8.64 6.48 -1.01
C GLU A 29 7.34 7.13 -0.55
N THR A 30 6.34 7.17 -1.44
CA THR A 30 4.96 7.55 -1.11
C THR A 30 4.23 6.37 -0.47
N VAL A 31 3.95 6.47 0.83
CA VAL A 31 3.42 5.35 1.61
C VAL A 31 2.13 5.72 2.33
N ARG A 32 1.30 4.73 2.68
CA ARG A 32 0.14 5.00 3.54
C ARG A 32 0.56 5.49 4.93
N PRO A 33 -0.30 6.26 5.61
CA PRO A 33 -0.14 6.57 7.02
C PRO A 33 0.14 5.33 7.86
N GLY A 34 1.15 5.43 8.71
CA GLY A 34 1.52 4.35 9.61
C GLY A 34 2.29 3.20 8.96
N SER A 35 2.55 3.18 7.65
CA SER A 35 3.40 2.15 7.03
C SER A 35 4.76 2.07 7.72
N GLN A 36 5.27 0.84 7.90
CA GLN A 36 6.50 0.53 8.61
C GLN A 36 7.51 -0.10 7.65
N LEU A 37 8.79 0.26 7.80
CA LEU A 37 9.86 -0.36 7.03
C LEU A 37 10.05 -1.79 7.54
N LYS A 38 9.91 -2.77 6.64
CA LYS A 38 9.99 -4.19 6.97
C LYS A 38 11.00 -4.89 6.07
N TYR A 39 11.78 -5.78 6.67
CA TYR A 39 12.75 -6.60 5.97
C TYR A 39 12.14 -7.91 5.52
N ASN A 40 12.25 -8.21 4.23
CA ASN A 40 11.88 -9.47 3.63
C ASN A 40 13.14 -10.33 3.40
N PRO A 41 13.42 -11.33 4.25
CA PRO A 41 14.63 -12.14 4.13
C PRO A 41 14.65 -13.07 2.91
N MET A 42 13.49 -13.36 2.30
CA MET A 42 13.40 -14.24 1.13
C MET A 42 13.76 -13.53 -0.18
N GLN A 43 13.75 -12.20 -0.17
CA GLN A 43 14.07 -11.35 -1.32
C GLN A 43 15.20 -10.37 -1.02
N ASP A 44 15.76 -10.42 0.20
CA ASP A 44 16.79 -9.51 0.73
C ASP A 44 16.46 -8.01 0.50
N GLU A 45 15.24 -7.61 0.86
CA GLU A 45 14.75 -6.26 0.58
C GLU A 45 14.10 -5.59 1.81
N TRP A 46 14.27 -4.27 1.91
CA TRP A 46 13.53 -3.43 2.85
C TRP A 46 12.48 -2.64 2.08
N LYS A 47 11.21 -2.74 2.50
CA LYS A 47 10.09 -1.99 1.91
C LYS A 47 9.17 -1.48 3.00
N TYR A 48 8.55 -0.32 2.76
CA TYR A 48 7.43 0.10 3.58
C TYR A 48 6.20 -0.77 3.28
N ALA A 49 5.56 -1.26 4.34
CA ALA A 49 4.37 -2.09 4.25
C ALA A 49 3.40 -1.77 5.41
N PRO A 50 2.13 -2.18 5.32
CA PRO A 50 1.18 -1.99 6.42
C PRO A 50 1.69 -2.57 7.75
N PRO A 51 1.40 -1.96 8.91
CA PRO A 51 1.87 -2.43 10.21
C PRO A 51 1.54 -3.89 10.52
N ASN A 52 0.34 -4.34 10.12
CA ASN A 52 -0.13 -5.71 10.31
C ASN A 52 0.34 -6.69 9.23
N SER A 53 1.21 -6.26 8.31
CA SER A 53 1.73 -7.14 7.27
C SER A 53 2.69 -8.19 7.84
N GLN A 54 2.68 -9.34 7.19
CA GLN A 54 3.54 -10.48 7.48
C GLN A 54 4.04 -11.07 6.18
N LEU A 55 5.14 -11.82 6.24
CA LEU A 55 5.68 -12.50 5.07
C LEU A 55 4.66 -13.54 4.58
N GLN A 56 4.27 -13.46 3.32
CA GLN A 56 3.30 -14.35 2.68
C GLN A 56 3.83 -14.86 1.35
N TYR A 57 3.71 -16.16 1.12
CA TYR A 57 3.99 -16.73 -0.19
C TYR A 57 2.86 -16.39 -1.18
N ASN A 58 3.23 -15.90 -2.35
CA ASN A 58 2.36 -15.63 -3.47
C ASN A 58 2.63 -16.66 -4.58
N PRO A 59 1.78 -17.68 -4.75
CA PRO A 59 2.00 -18.75 -5.73
C PRO A 59 1.84 -18.30 -7.19
N LEU A 60 1.26 -17.12 -7.43
CA LEU A 60 1.04 -16.62 -8.80
C LEU A 60 2.25 -15.84 -9.34
N THR A 61 3.08 -15.32 -8.44
CA THR A 61 4.33 -14.62 -8.78
C THR A 61 5.57 -15.40 -8.35
N ASP A 62 5.38 -16.50 -7.61
CA ASP A 62 6.42 -17.30 -6.97
C ASP A 62 7.37 -16.48 -6.07
N LYS A 63 6.78 -15.54 -5.31
CA LYS A 63 7.52 -14.63 -4.43
C LYS A 63 6.94 -14.62 -3.03
N PHE A 64 7.74 -14.18 -2.06
CA PHE A 64 7.25 -13.84 -0.73
C PHE A 64 7.08 -12.34 -0.61
N ASP A 65 5.89 -11.87 -0.24
CA ASP A 65 5.54 -10.47 -0.11
C ASP A 65 5.25 -10.11 1.36
N MET A 66 5.58 -8.89 1.78
CA MET A 66 5.13 -8.33 3.06
C MET A 66 3.70 -7.77 2.90
N ALA A 67 2.69 -8.60 3.16
CA ALA A 67 1.28 -8.21 2.98
C ALA A 67 0.43 -8.48 4.23
N PRO A 68 -0.66 -7.72 4.45
CA PRO A 68 -1.71 -8.09 5.40
C PRO A 68 -2.36 -9.44 5.06
N LYS A 69 -2.76 -10.21 6.07
CA LYS A 69 -3.29 -11.58 5.90
C LYS A 69 -4.53 -11.64 4.99
N ASP A 70 -5.33 -10.58 4.98
CA ASP A 70 -6.57 -10.43 4.22
C ASP A 70 -6.34 -10.00 2.76
N TYR A 71 -5.12 -9.64 2.36
CA TYR A 71 -4.83 -9.32 0.97
C TYR A 71 -5.02 -10.54 0.07
N ILE A 72 -5.58 -10.30 -1.11
CA ILE A 72 -5.88 -11.33 -2.11
C ILE A 72 -5.10 -11.06 -3.39
N ASN A 73 -4.96 -12.09 -4.23
CA ASN A 73 -4.44 -11.91 -5.57
C ASN A 73 -5.56 -11.46 -6.50
N LYS A 74 -5.30 -10.39 -7.27
CA LYS A 74 -6.18 -9.94 -8.35
C LYS A 74 -5.42 -9.90 -9.65
N TYR A 75 -6.07 -10.32 -10.73
CA TYR A 75 -5.49 -10.24 -12.07
C TYR A 75 -5.78 -8.85 -12.66
N ASN A 76 -4.72 -8.18 -13.10
CA ASN A 76 -4.79 -6.95 -13.85
C ASN A 76 -4.72 -7.30 -15.34
N ALA A 77 -5.88 -7.31 -16.00
CA ALA A 77 -5.99 -7.69 -17.40
C ALA A 77 -5.39 -6.65 -18.37
N ILE A 78 -5.15 -5.42 -17.92
CA ILE A 78 -4.54 -4.37 -18.75
C ILE A 78 -3.02 -4.59 -18.81
N GLU A 79 -2.40 -4.81 -17.65
CA GLU A 79 -0.96 -5.06 -17.56
C GLU A 79 -0.57 -6.53 -17.72
N GLY A 80 -1.55 -7.44 -17.76
CA GLY A 80 -1.34 -8.87 -17.94
C GLY A 80 -0.70 -9.58 -16.74
N GLN A 81 -0.80 -9.04 -15.53
CA GLN A 81 -0.09 -9.54 -14.34
C GLN A 81 -0.98 -9.75 -13.12
N TRP A 82 -0.52 -10.56 -12.17
CA TRP A 82 -1.17 -10.77 -10.87
C TRP A 82 -0.59 -9.83 -9.81
N GLU A 83 -1.47 -9.21 -9.03
CA GLU A 83 -1.11 -8.29 -7.95
C GLU A 83 -1.68 -8.78 -6.61
N LYS A 84 -0.86 -8.81 -5.56
CA LYS A 84 -1.29 -9.06 -4.19
C LYS A 84 -1.74 -7.73 -3.57
N THR A 85 -3.05 -7.55 -3.36
CA THR A 85 -3.64 -6.24 -3.01
C THR A 85 -4.83 -6.38 -2.06
N HIS A 86 -5.34 -5.24 -1.58
CA HIS A 86 -6.53 -5.19 -0.72
C HIS A 86 -7.76 -5.77 -1.43
N PRO A 87 -8.65 -6.51 -0.74
CA PRO A 87 -9.87 -7.10 -1.34
C PRO A 87 -10.75 -6.10 -2.10
N ASP A 88 -10.87 -4.88 -1.58
CA ASP A 88 -11.65 -3.81 -2.20
C ASP A 88 -10.84 -2.88 -3.12
N ALA A 89 -9.59 -3.22 -3.45
CA ALA A 89 -8.78 -2.41 -4.35
C ALA A 89 -9.40 -2.33 -5.75
N LYS A 90 -9.25 -1.17 -6.40
CA LYS A 90 -9.77 -0.90 -7.73
C LYS A 90 -8.64 -0.53 -8.67
N LEU A 91 -8.75 -0.98 -9.92
CA LEU A 91 -7.79 -0.64 -10.96
C LEU A 91 -7.84 0.86 -11.24
N LYS A 92 -6.69 1.53 -11.21
CA LYS A 92 -6.53 2.95 -11.54
C LYS A 92 -5.25 3.16 -12.33
N MET A 93 -5.31 4.12 -13.25
CA MET A 93 -4.15 4.57 -14.02
C MET A 93 -3.28 5.51 -13.17
N ASN A 94 -1.97 5.33 -13.23
CA ASN A 94 -1.00 6.34 -12.82
C ASN A 94 -0.80 7.35 -13.97
N PRO A 95 -1.07 8.65 -13.80
CA PRO A 95 -0.93 9.61 -14.89
C PRO A 95 0.52 9.95 -15.26
N SER A 96 1.49 9.65 -14.40
CA SER A 96 2.91 9.85 -14.71
C SER A 96 3.47 8.74 -15.60
N THR A 97 3.10 7.48 -15.33
CA THR A 97 3.66 6.33 -16.07
C THR A 97 2.70 5.81 -17.15
N GLY A 98 1.40 6.00 -16.98
CA GLY A 98 0.36 5.41 -17.82
C GLY A 98 -0.10 4.02 -17.36
N ASP A 99 0.60 3.42 -16.41
CA ASP A 99 0.33 2.04 -15.97
C ASP A 99 -0.94 1.95 -15.12
N PHE A 100 -1.62 0.82 -15.21
CA PHE A 100 -2.76 0.50 -14.36
C PHE A 100 -2.31 -0.40 -13.21
N GLN A 101 -2.77 -0.10 -12.00
CA GLN A 101 -2.53 -0.94 -10.82
C GLN A 101 -3.75 -0.97 -9.90
N TYR A 102 -3.87 -2.02 -9.08
CA TYR A 102 -4.91 -2.09 -8.05
C TYR A 102 -4.58 -1.18 -6.88
N VAL A 103 -5.34 -0.10 -6.76
CA VAL A 103 -5.22 0.89 -5.69
C VAL A 103 -6.21 0.57 -4.57
N PRO A 104 -5.75 0.27 -3.35
CA PRO A 104 -6.65 0.00 -2.23
C PRO A 104 -7.53 1.20 -1.87
N PRO A 105 -8.65 0.96 -1.15
CA PRO A 105 -9.54 2.03 -0.70
C PRO A 105 -8.80 3.08 0.12
N GLY A 106 -9.24 4.33 -0.02
CA GLY A 106 -8.67 5.47 0.72
C GLY A 106 -7.33 5.99 0.18
N SER A 107 -6.60 5.23 -0.65
CA SER A 107 -5.40 5.73 -1.30
C SER A 107 -5.73 6.84 -2.30
N LYS A 108 -5.04 7.96 -2.14
CA LYS A 108 -5.05 9.10 -3.06
C LYS A 108 -3.78 9.09 -3.90
N LEU A 109 -3.89 9.66 -5.10
CA LEU A 109 -2.74 9.95 -5.94
C LEU A 109 -2.07 11.21 -5.40
N GLU A 110 -0.76 11.15 -5.16
CA GLU A 110 0.00 12.26 -4.60
C GLU A 110 1.27 12.50 -5.42
N TYR A 111 1.66 13.77 -5.53
CA TYR A 111 2.91 14.13 -6.21
C TYR A 111 4.09 13.90 -5.26
N ASN A 112 5.00 13.03 -5.66
CA ASN A 112 6.27 12.82 -4.97
C ASN A 112 7.31 13.80 -5.54
N PRO A 113 7.74 14.83 -4.77
CA PRO A 113 8.68 15.83 -5.26
C PRO A 113 10.10 15.29 -5.44
N PHE A 114 10.41 14.09 -4.90
CA PHE A 114 11.73 13.48 -4.98
C PHE A 114 11.90 12.63 -6.24
N SER A 115 10.83 12.00 -6.73
CA SER A 115 10.80 11.30 -8.02
C SER A 115 10.28 12.17 -9.15
N SER A 116 9.60 13.28 -8.84
CA SER A 116 8.83 14.09 -9.80
C SER A 116 7.69 13.34 -10.47
N GLU A 117 7.13 12.33 -9.81
CA GLU A 117 6.05 11.49 -10.31
C GLU A 117 4.81 11.55 -9.41
N PHE A 118 3.64 11.32 -9.99
CA PHE A 118 2.44 11.03 -9.22
C PHE A 118 2.43 9.56 -8.81
N GLU A 119 2.20 9.29 -7.54
CA GLU A 119 2.26 7.96 -6.94
C GLU A 119 0.98 7.71 -6.12
N TYR A 120 0.45 6.48 -6.18
CA TYR A 120 -0.56 6.05 -5.21
C TYR A 120 0.14 5.42 -4.01
N ALA A 121 -0.23 5.86 -2.82
CA ALA A 121 0.25 5.27 -1.58
C ALA A 121 -0.03 3.76 -1.53
N GLN A 122 1.04 2.97 -1.52
CA GLN A 122 1.01 1.51 -1.41
C GLN A 122 0.81 1.07 0.05
#